data_AF-A0A358M8R5-F1
#
_entry.id   AF-A0A358M8R5-F1
#
_cell.length_a   1.000
_cell.length_b   1.000
_cell.length_c   1.000
_cell.angle_alpha   90.00
_cell.angle_beta   90.00
_cell.angle_gamma   90.00
#
_symmetry.space_group_name_H-M   'P 1'
#
loop_
_entity.id
_entity.type
_entity.pdbx_description
1 polymer ?
#
loop_
_entity_poly.entity_id
_entity_poly.type
_entity_poly.pdbx_seq_one_letter_code
_entity_poly.pdbx_strand_id
1 'polypeptide(L)'
;VTVGLADPSETENRENLRASLQRQLPAGLLGQSKLFHLRGGIDYRKLSFSHRTVMALLYRSLRSIPAEKQTAENRALIETYGRHVDFTDFNSLEPIIREIQKENRAL
;
A
#
# COMPACT_ATOMS: atom_id res chain seq x y z
N VAL A 1 -5.10 -4.27 9.58
CA VAL A 1 -5.44 -3.66 8.27
C VAL A 1 -4.34 -2.67 7.89
N THR A 2 -3.94 -2.59 6.63
CA THR A 2 -3.04 -1.55 6.12
C THR A 2 -3.70 -0.78 4.99
N VAL A 3 -3.38 0.51 4.86
CA VAL A 3 -3.80 1.35 3.73
C VAL A 3 -2.56 1.95 3.11
N GLY A 4 -2.40 1.82 1.80
CA GLY A 4 -1.23 2.31 1.08
C GLY A 4 -1.58 2.81 -0.31
N LEU A 5 -0.60 3.41 -0.98
CA LEU A 5 -0.74 3.91 -2.35
C LEU A 5 -0.63 2.78 -3.40
N ALA A 6 0.20 1.78 -3.09
CA ALA A 6 0.44 0.60 -3.93
C ALA A 6 -0.83 -0.23 -4.10
N ASP A 7 -1.03 -0.78 -5.30
CA ASP A 7 -2.19 -1.62 -5.59
C ASP A 7 -2.06 -2.99 -4.91
N PRO A 8 -2.93 -3.36 -3.95
CA PRO A 8 -2.84 -4.64 -3.27
C PRO A 8 -3.32 -5.82 -4.12
N SER A 9 -3.87 -5.60 -5.33
CA SER A 9 -4.18 -6.68 -6.27
C SER A 9 -2.94 -7.21 -7.00
N GLU A 10 -1.88 -6.41 -7.08
CA GLU A 10 -0.59 -6.79 -7.66
C GLU A 10 0.18 -7.72 -6.72
N THR A 11 0.62 -8.88 -7.24
CA THR A 11 1.30 -9.91 -6.44
C THR A 11 2.58 -9.39 -5.79
N GLU A 12 3.40 -8.64 -6.53
CA GLU A 12 4.65 -8.04 -6.03
C GLU A 12 4.40 -7.13 -4.82
N ASN A 13 3.37 -6.28 -4.88
CA ASN A 13 3.02 -5.38 -3.78
C ASN A 13 2.58 -6.15 -2.53
N ARG A 14 1.83 -7.25 -2.70
CA ARG A 14 1.43 -8.11 -1.58
C ARG A 14 2.61 -8.82 -0.93
N GLU A 15 3.56 -9.30 -1.73
CA GLU A 15 4.78 -9.94 -1.23
C GLU A 15 5.66 -8.95 -0.47
N ASN A 16 5.85 -7.75 -1.02
CA ASN A 16 6.58 -6.65 -0.37
C ASN A 16 5.92 -6.25 0.96
N LEU A 17 4.59 -6.13 0.99
CA LEU A 17 3.84 -5.86 2.23
C LEU A 17 4.01 -6.98 3.25
N ARG A 18 3.93 -8.24 2.84
CA ARG A 18 4.12 -9.39 3.73
C ARG A 18 5.54 -9.39 4.32
N ALA A 19 6.56 -9.18 3.50
CA ALA A 19 7.95 -9.09 3.94
C ALA A 19 8.18 -7.90 4.88
N SER A 20 7.51 -6.77 4.64
CA SER A 20 7.54 -5.61 5.52
C SER A 20 6.91 -5.91 6.89
N LEU A 21 5.75 -6.57 6.91
CA LEU A 21 5.08 -6.98 8.15
C LEU A 21 5.91 -8.00 8.93
N GLN A 22 6.56 -8.94 8.27
CA GLN A 22 7.48 -9.90 8.92
C GLN A 22 8.64 -9.22 9.63
N ARG A 23 9.11 -8.08 9.12
CA ARG A 23 10.18 -7.28 9.73
C ARG A 23 9.70 -6.43 10.91
N GLN A 24 8.41 -6.08 10.94
CA GLN A 24 7.83 -5.17 11.94
C GLN A 24 7.11 -5.91 13.07
N LEU A 25 6.64 -7.13 12.84
CA LEU A 25 5.79 -7.87 13.76
C LEU A 25 6.45 -9.19 14.20
N PRO A 26 6.26 -9.61 15.47
CA PRO A 26 6.66 -10.95 15.91
C PRO A 26 5.97 -12.04 15.08
N ALA A 27 6.69 -13.12 14.78
CA ALA A 27 6.17 -14.21 13.95
C ALA A 27 4.88 -14.84 14.49
N GLY A 28 4.76 -14.98 15.82
CA GLY A 28 3.56 -15.50 16.46
C GLY A 28 2.32 -14.62 16.24
N LEU A 29 2.49 -13.29 16.29
CA LEU A 29 1.41 -12.34 16.04
C LEU A 29 0.99 -12.37 14.57
N LEU A 30 1.96 -12.39 13.66
CA LEU A 30 1.68 -12.41 12.22
C LEU A 30 0.95 -13.70 11.80
N GLY A 31 1.35 -14.85 12.35
CA GLY A 31 0.75 -16.16 12.03
C GLY A 31 -0.70 -16.31 12.50
N GLN A 32 -1.11 -15.56 13.51
CA GLN A 32 -2.49 -15.56 14.05
C GLN A 32 -3.35 -14.44 13.48
N SER A 33 -2.76 -13.49 12.75
CA SER A 33 -3.46 -12.30 12.25
C SER A 33 -4.14 -12.55 10.90
N LYS A 34 -5.36 -12.04 10.75
CA LYS A 34 -5.98 -11.83 9.44
C LYS A 34 -5.47 -10.51 8.86
N LEU A 35 -4.91 -10.58 7.65
CA LEU A 35 -4.31 -9.43 6.98
C LEU A 35 -5.23 -8.93 5.86
N PHE A 36 -5.49 -7.63 5.87
CA PHE A 36 -6.25 -6.93 4.84
C PHE A 36 -5.47 -5.70 4.41
N HIS A 37 -5.32 -5.53 3.10
CA HIS A 37 -4.57 -4.44 2.48
C HIS A 37 -5.51 -3.67 1.56
N LEU A 38 -5.64 -2.37 1.79
CA LEU A 38 -6.51 -1.48 1.04
C LEU A 38 -5.68 -0.47 0.26
N ARG A 39 -6.19 -0.06 -0.90
CA ARG A 39 -5.62 1.02 -1.69
C ARG A 39 -6.26 2.34 -1.28
N GLY A 40 -5.44 3.33 -0.95
CA GLY A 40 -5.86 4.68 -0.60
C GLY A 40 -5.38 5.70 -1.63
N GLY A 41 -5.49 6.98 -1.28
CA GLY A 41 -5.00 8.10 -2.08
C GLY A 41 -3.77 8.78 -1.49
N ILE A 42 -3.17 9.67 -2.28
CA ILE A 42 -2.13 10.61 -1.83
C ILE A 42 -2.44 12.02 -2.35
N ASP A 43 -2.34 13.00 -1.46
CA ASP A 43 -2.34 14.43 -1.82
C ASP A 43 -0.98 15.04 -1.46
N TYR A 44 -0.12 15.25 -2.45
CA TYR A 44 1.21 15.81 -2.24
C TYR A 44 1.19 17.21 -1.62
N ARG A 45 0.09 17.96 -1.75
CA ARG A 45 -0.08 19.28 -1.12
C ARG A 45 -0.27 19.18 0.39
N LYS A 46 -0.78 18.05 0.87
CA LYS A 46 -1.01 17.78 2.30
C LYS A 46 0.19 17.13 2.98
N LEU A 47 1.21 16.71 2.22
CA LEU A 47 2.43 16.14 2.79
C LEU A 47 3.25 17.21 3.52
N SER A 48 3.79 16.84 4.69
CA SER A 48 4.78 17.66 5.40
C SER A 48 6.05 17.84 4.56
N PHE A 49 6.86 18.86 4.87
CA PHE A 49 8.09 19.12 4.13
C PHE A 49 9.03 17.90 4.10
N SER A 50 9.17 17.18 5.23
CA SER A 50 10.02 15.98 5.30
C SER A 50 9.53 14.87 4.38
N HIS A 51 8.22 14.61 4.34
CA HIS A 51 7.63 13.59 3.48
C HIS A 51 7.76 13.96 2.00
N ARG A 52 7.58 15.24 1.65
CA ARG A 52 7.82 15.73 0.28
C ARG A 52 9.27 15.51 -0.16
N THR A 53 10.24 15.78 0.71
CA THR A 53 11.66 15.53 0.41
C THR A 53 11.93 14.05 0.17
N VAL A 54 11.41 13.17 1.03
CA VAL A 54 11.53 11.70 0.84
C VAL A 54 10.92 11.28 -0.50
N MET A 55 9.70 11.74 -0.81
CA MET A 55 9.04 11.42 -2.07
C MET A 55 9.78 11.98 -3.29
N ALA A 56 10.40 13.15 -3.19
CA ALA A 56 11.22 13.72 -4.27
C ALA A 56 12.48 12.89 -4.54
N LEU A 57 13.14 12.40 -3.49
CA LEU A 57 14.28 11.50 -3.62
C LEU A 57 13.87 10.16 -4.24
N LEU A 58 12.75 9.59 -3.79
CA LEU A 58 12.17 8.38 -4.37
C LEU A 58 11.88 8.57 -5.85
N TYR A 59 11.13 9.62 -6.22
CA TYR A 59 10.80 9.93 -7.60
C TYR A 59 12.04 10.09 -8.49
N ARG A 60 13.07 10.79 -8.00
CA ARG A 60 14.34 10.95 -8.72
C ARG A 60 15.06 9.61 -8.92
N SER A 61 15.06 8.75 -7.91
CA SER A 61 15.63 7.40 -8.01
C SER A 61 14.86 6.57 -9.04
N LEU A 62 13.52 6.55 -8.99
CA LEU A 62 12.69 5.78 -9.90
C LEU A 62 12.85 6.22 -11.36
N ARG A 63 12.97 7.53 -11.62
CA ARG A 63 13.20 8.06 -12.96
C ARG A 63 14.54 7.69 -13.58
N SER A 64 15.51 7.25 -12.77
CA SER A 64 16.80 6.78 -13.27
C SER A 64 16.77 5.31 -13.75
N ILE A 65 15.69 4.58 -13.43
CA ILE A 65 15.51 3.19 -13.84
C ILE A 65 15.05 3.14 -15.31
N PRO A 66 15.71 2.37 -16.20
CA PRO A 66 15.27 2.18 -17.59
C PRO A 66 13.82 1.68 -17.66
N ALA A 67 13.03 2.17 -18.62
CA ALA A 67 11.59 1.91 -18.71
C ALA A 67 11.26 0.40 -18.74
N GLU A 68 12.10 -0.39 -19.41
CA GLU A 68 11.97 -1.84 -19.54
C GLU A 68 12.21 -2.59 -18.23
N LYS A 69 12.86 -1.94 -17.26
CA LYS A 69 13.16 -2.47 -15.92
C LYS A 69 12.25 -1.90 -14.84
N GLN A 70 11.32 -1.00 -15.18
CA GLN A 70 10.39 -0.46 -14.20
C GLN A 70 9.31 -1.48 -13.86
N THR A 71 9.01 -1.65 -12.57
CA THR A 71 7.86 -2.40 -12.10
C THR A 71 6.57 -1.62 -12.39
N ALA A 72 5.41 -2.27 -12.26
CA ALA A 72 4.13 -1.59 -12.39
C ALA A 72 3.96 -0.49 -11.32
N GLU A 73 4.40 -0.76 -10.09
CA GLU A 73 4.38 0.22 -8.99
C GLU A 73 5.26 1.43 -9.29
N ASN A 74 6.48 1.23 -9.80
CA ASN A 74 7.40 2.32 -10.14
C ASN A 74 6.79 3.25 -11.20
N ARG A 75 6.20 2.67 -12.26
CA ARG A 75 5.51 3.45 -13.30
C ARG A 75 4.36 4.26 -12.72
N ALA A 76 3.49 3.62 -11.94
CA ALA A 76 2.35 4.28 -11.30
C ALA A 76 2.79 5.44 -10.40
N LEU A 77 3.86 5.26 -9.60
CA LEU A 77 4.42 6.31 -8.76
C LEU A 77 4.98 7.49 -9.56
N ILE A 78 5.69 7.22 -10.67
CA ILE A 78 6.21 8.26 -11.55
C ILE A 78 5.08 9.06 -12.21
N GLU A 79 4.06 8.36 -12.73
CA GLU A 79 2.92 8.96 -13.45
C GLU A 79 2.02 9.81 -12.56
N THR A 80 1.90 9.43 -11.28
CA THR A 80 1.04 10.11 -10.31
C THR A 80 1.78 11.12 -9.44
N TYR A 81 3.11 11.22 -9.56
CA TYR A 81 3.92 12.10 -8.72
C TYR A 81 3.48 13.57 -8.79
N GLY A 82 3.32 14.19 -7.62
CA GLY A 82 2.94 15.59 -7.49
C GLY A 82 1.45 15.88 -7.73
N ARG A 83 0.65 14.86 -8.04
CA ARG A 83 -0.81 14.99 -8.26
C ARG A 83 -1.58 14.52 -7.03
N HIS A 84 -2.79 15.05 -6.87
CA HIS A 84 -3.75 14.40 -5.99
C HIS A 84 -4.31 13.17 -6.71
N VAL A 85 -4.18 11.99 -6.11
CA VAL A 85 -4.81 10.77 -6.61
C VAL A 85 -5.57 10.09 -5.48
N ASP A 86 -6.75 9.56 -5.79
CA ASP A 86 -7.59 8.80 -4.87
C ASP A 86 -7.99 7.49 -5.54
N PHE A 87 -7.59 6.38 -4.93
CA PHE A 87 -7.90 5.02 -5.40
C PHE A 87 -8.85 4.30 -4.43
N THR A 88 -9.49 5.04 -3.54
CA THR A 88 -10.37 4.47 -2.51
C THR A 88 -11.57 3.77 -3.16
N ASP A 89 -11.72 2.48 -2.90
CA ASP A 89 -12.88 1.68 -3.28
C ASP A 89 -13.52 1.07 -2.03
N PHE A 90 -14.72 1.52 -1.67
CA PHE A 90 -15.42 1.00 -0.50
C PHE A 90 -15.83 -0.47 -0.64
N ASN A 91 -15.95 -1.00 -1.85
CA ASN A 91 -16.22 -2.43 -2.06
C ASN A 91 -15.06 -3.29 -1.55
N SER A 92 -13.84 -2.75 -1.49
CA SER A 92 -12.67 -3.43 -0.92
C SER A 92 -12.78 -3.68 0.59
N LEU A 93 -13.76 -3.07 1.28
CA LEU A 93 -14.04 -3.33 2.69
C LEU A 93 -14.86 -4.61 2.92
N GLU A 94 -15.51 -5.14 1.89
CA GLU A 94 -16.41 -6.30 1.99
C GLU A 94 -15.74 -7.52 2.66
N PRO A 95 -14.48 -7.90 2.36
CA PRO A 95 -13.82 -9.01 3.05
C PRO A 95 -13.61 -8.75 4.54
N ILE A 96 -13.38 -7.49 4.94
CA ILE A 96 -13.19 -7.09 6.35
C ILE A 96 -14.52 -7.18 7.09
N ILE A 97 -15.59 -6.64 6.49
CA ILE A 97 -16.94 -6.67 7.07
C ILE A 97 -17.38 -8.12 7.30
N ARG A 98 -17.15 -9.00 6.32
CA ARG A 98 -17.45 -10.43 6.43
C ARG A 98 -16.70 -11.10 7.57
N GLU A 99 -15.42 -10.77 7.76
CA GLU A 99 -14.63 -11.37 8.83
C GLU A 99 -15.14 -10.93 10.21
N ILE A 100 -15.39 -9.63 10.40
CA ILE A 100 -15.97 -9.10 11.65
C ILE A 100 -17.33 -9.75 11.95
N GLN A 101 -18.18 -9.90 10.94
CA GLN A 101 -19.49 -10.53 11.11
C GLN A 101 -19.41 -12.02 11.46
N LYS A 102 -18.39 -12.75 10.97
CA LYS A 102 -18.18 -14.15 11.36
C LYS A 102 -17.77 -14.26 12.82
N GLU A 103 -16.84 -13.42 13.27
CA GLU A 103 -16.40 -13.39 14.67
C GLU A 103 -17.57 -13.10 15.61
N ASN A 104 -18.42 -12.12 15.27
CA ASN A 104 -19.60 -11.78 16.07
C ASN A 104 -20.67 -12.88 16.13
N ARG A 105 -20.70 -13.82 15.19
CA ARG A 105 -21.64 -14.96 15.19
C ARG A 105 -21.08 -16.20 15.90
N ALA A 106 -19.78 -16.20 16.18
CA ALA A 106 -19.10 -17.30 16.87
C ALA A 106 -19.01 -17.09 18.40
N LEU A 107 -19.46 -15.93 18.88
CA LEU A 107 -19.63 -15.55 20.29
C LEU A 107 -21.09 -15.70 20.69
#